data_AF-A0A2A2EC00-F1
#
_entry.id   AF-A0A2A2EC00-F1
#
_cell.length_a   1.000
_cell.length_b   1.000
_cell.length_c   1.000
_cell.angle_alpha   90.00
_cell.angle_beta   90.00
_cell.angle_gamma   90.00
#
_symmetry.space_group_name_H-M   'P 1'
#
loop_
_entity.id
_entity.type
_entity.pdbx_description
1 polymer ?
#
loop_
_entity_poly.entity_id
_entity_poly.type
_entity_poly.pdbx_seq_one_letter_code
_entity_poly.pdbx_strand_id
1 'polypeptide(L)'
;MQVDAQTFQITVGSLSGDGSLGLSLNGSGTGIVDQAGNDVAAGLTGEAYVLDNTGPAVSSVGLPANAVYIQGQVLEFTVAFDDAVTVDTSGGVPRIVIQLDTGGTVYANYVSGSGGNVLTFRYQVDFGQVDQTGISLGSTIDANGASLSDSVGNAANLALGSLPSTAGIQVNAPASPDSGDPEFRIQPSPSPIEVPLVPKPVVPGATMPPPLFEIPTLGSNVPTLGNVFTGGSAIAPSFFAQLFNNDSFGDGGGKGFLGFGGGDAGIFTSSTLSMMFDRDVPQEDSLLRVFDGKQWRGGSDINDGVRGAFGTPSLGQQLQELNDQEQRRINDLAWALGQVGQQA
;
A
#
# COMPACT_ATOMS: atom_id res chain seq x y z
N MET A 1 -16.99 12.64 -51.65
CA MET A 1 -17.83 11.71 -52.42
C MET A 1 -19.28 11.92 -52.03
N GLN A 2 -20.18 12.10 -52.98
CA GLN A 2 -21.61 12.14 -52.68
C GLN A 2 -22.07 10.72 -52.34
N VAL A 3 -22.66 10.55 -51.16
CA VAL A 3 -23.18 9.27 -50.67
C VAL A 3 -24.63 9.11 -51.10
N ASP A 4 -25.42 10.19 -51.02
CA ASP A 4 -26.79 10.28 -51.54
C ASP A 4 -27.17 11.75 -51.84
N ALA A 5 -28.45 12.03 -52.09
CA ALA A 5 -28.93 13.38 -52.42
C ALA A 5 -28.74 14.42 -51.30
N GLN A 6 -28.53 13.99 -50.05
CA GLN A 6 -28.42 14.84 -48.85
C GLN A 6 -27.11 14.62 -48.07
N THR A 7 -26.39 13.53 -48.33
CA THR A 7 -25.20 13.12 -47.59
C THR A 7 -23.96 13.18 -48.47
N PHE A 8 -22.94 13.91 -48.00
CA PHE A 8 -21.62 13.95 -48.62
C PHE A 8 -20.57 13.45 -47.64
N GLN A 9 -19.74 12.52 -48.09
CA GLN A 9 -18.55 12.10 -47.37
C GLN A 9 -17.36 12.96 -47.81
N ILE A 10 -16.75 13.66 -46.86
CA ILE A 10 -15.54 14.44 -47.10
C ILE A 10 -14.40 13.74 -46.38
N THR A 11 -13.48 13.18 -47.16
CA THR A 11 -12.26 12.58 -46.62
C THR A 11 -11.17 13.62 -46.65
N VAL A 12 -10.69 14.02 -45.47
CA VAL A 12 -9.53 14.89 -45.32
C VAL A 12 -8.34 13.99 -44.99
N GLY A 13 -7.35 13.95 -45.89
CA GLY A 13 -6.14 13.15 -45.74
C GLY A 13 -4.91 14.00 -45.43
N SER A 14 -3.84 13.35 -44.98
CA SER A 14 -2.51 13.97 -44.79
C SER A 14 -2.52 15.18 -43.84
N LEU A 15 -3.31 15.11 -42.77
CA LEU A 15 -3.30 16.11 -41.71
C LEU A 15 -2.00 15.99 -40.91
N SER A 16 -1.34 17.11 -40.67
CA SER A 16 -0.12 17.19 -39.87
C SER A 16 -0.15 18.42 -38.97
N GLY A 17 0.58 18.33 -37.86
CA GLY A 17 0.62 19.37 -36.83
C GLY A 17 -0.66 19.41 -35.97
N ASP A 18 -0.69 20.38 -35.08
CA ASP A 18 -1.75 20.54 -34.09
C ASP A 18 -2.66 21.71 -34.48
N GLY A 19 -3.92 21.65 -34.09
CA GLY A 19 -4.87 22.73 -34.35
C GLY A 19 -6.32 22.27 -34.39
N SER A 20 -7.16 23.07 -35.06
CA SER A 20 -8.58 22.77 -35.22
C SER A 20 -8.94 22.59 -36.69
N LEU A 21 -9.62 21.49 -36.99
CA LEU A 21 -10.24 21.23 -38.28
C LEU A 21 -11.75 21.45 -38.16
N GLY A 22 -12.28 22.39 -38.92
CA GLY A 22 -13.72 22.60 -39.04
C GLY A 22 -14.16 22.47 -40.49
N LEU A 23 -15.36 21.93 -40.70
CA LEU A 23 -16.03 21.95 -41.99
C LEU A 23 -17.23 22.89 -41.90
N SER A 24 -17.21 23.97 -42.67
CA SER A 24 -18.31 24.94 -42.71
C SER A 24 -18.83 25.13 -44.13
N LEU A 25 -20.14 25.37 -44.25
CA LEU A 25 -20.79 25.80 -45.48
C LEU A 25 -20.86 27.33 -45.50
N ASN A 26 -20.31 27.93 -46.55
CA ASN A 26 -20.41 29.39 -46.75
C ASN A 26 -21.88 29.82 -46.96
N GLY A 27 -22.26 30.98 -46.42
CA GLY A 27 -23.62 31.50 -46.55
C GLY A 27 -23.92 32.26 -47.84
N SER A 28 -22.95 32.40 -48.73
CA SER A 28 -23.11 33.08 -50.02
C SER A 28 -22.01 32.63 -50.98
N GLY A 29 -22.24 32.76 -52.30
CA GLY A 29 -21.23 32.46 -53.30
C GLY A 29 -20.87 30.97 -53.40
N THR A 30 -21.74 30.08 -52.93
CA THR A 30 -21.55 28.62 -53.00
C THR A 30 -21.94 28.03 -54.35
N GLY A 31 -22.78 28.73 -55.12
CA GLY A 31 -23.39 28.20 -56.35
C GLY A 31 -24.43 27.11 -56.09
N ILE A 32 -24.79 26.87 -54.83
CA ILE A 32 -25.84 25.93 -54.43
C ILE A 32 -27.18 26.66 -54.51
N VAL A 33 -28.04 26.22 -55.42
CA VAL A 33 -29.40 26.72 -55.59
C VAL A 33 -30.41 25.58 -55.44
N ASP A 34 -31.60 25.88 -54.90
CA ASP A 34 -32.71 24.94 -54.93
C ASP A 34 -33.34 24.84 -56.35
N GLN A 35 -34.35 23.99 -56.51
CA GLN A 35 -35.02 23.79 -57.80
C GLN A 35 -35.80 25.03 -58.27
N ALA A 36 -36.13 25.95 -57.37
CA ALA A 36 -36.75 27.23 -57.68
C ALA A 36 -35.72 28.33 -57.99
N GLY A 37 -34.42 28.04 -57.89
CA GLY A 37 -33.33 28.97 -58.16
C GLY A 37 -32.93 29.85 -56.98
N ASN A 38 -33.37 29.52 -55.76
CA ASN A 38 -32.99 30.27 -54.56
C ASN A 38 -31.61 29.82 -54.07
N ASP A 39 -30.71 30.78 -53.81
CA ASP A 39 -29.41 30.52 -53.18
C ASP A 39 -29.56 30.07 -51.72
N VAL A 40 -28.52 29.41 -51.19
CA VAL A 40 -28.39 29.12 -49.75
C VAL A 40 -28.49 30.42 -48.94
N ALA A 41 -29.54 30.53 -48.11
CA ALA A 41 -29.86 31.75 -47.37
C ALA A 41 -28.98 32.00 -46.13
N ALA A 42 -28.38 30.96 -45.57
CA ALA A 42 -27.48 31.04 -44.42
C ALA A 42 -26.42 29.95 -44.50
N GLY A 43 -25.19 30.28 -44.11
CA GLY A 43 -24.12 29.30 -43.99
C GLY A 43 -24.37 28.36 -42.81
N LEU A 44 -23.56 27.31 -42.72
CA LEU A 44 -23.54 26.42 -41.56
C LEU A 44 -22.11 26.35 -41.04
N THR A 45 -21.91 26.72 -39.78
CA THR A 45 -20.67 26.38 -39.09
C THR A 45 -20.80 24.95 -38.59
N GLY A 46 -19.98 24.05 -39.12
CA GLY A 46 -19.95 22.67 -38.63
C GLY A 46 -19.10 22.52 -37.37
N GLU A 47 -19.05 21.29 -36.88
CA GLU A 47 -18.25 20.92 -35.71
C GLU A 47 -16.76 21.17 -35.94
N ALA A 48 -16.08 21.56 -34.86
CA ALA A 48 -14.64 21.73 -34.82
C ALA A 48 -14.01 20.50 -34.15
N TYR A 49 -13.02 19.92 -34.80
CA TYR A 49 -12.24 18.80 -34.30
C TYR A 49 -10.87 19.31 -33.89
N VAL A 50 -10.43 18.97 -32.68
CA VAL A 50 -9.06 19.26 -32.24
C VAL A 50 -8.16 18.13 -32.74
N LEU A 51 -7.09 18.51 -33.43
CA LEU A 51 -6.00 17.61 -33.78
C LEU A 51 -4.83 17.91 -32.89
N ASP A 52 -4.34 16.84 -32.26
CA ASP A 52 -3.16 16.84 -31.43
C ASP A 52 -2.33 15.62 -31.82
N ASN A 53 -1.18 15.87 -32.42
CA ASN A 53 -0.23 14.87 -32.88
C ASN A 53 1.13 15.02 -32.17
N THR A 54 1.23 15.90 -31.18
CA THR A 54 2.49 16.21 -30.50
C THR A 54 2.44 15.64 -29.09
N GLY A 55 3.23 14.60 -28.84
CA GLY A 55 3.33 14.03 -27.50
C GLY A 55 4.09 14.93 -26.53
N PRO A 56 3.86 14.78 -25.21
CA PRO A 56 4.53 15.60 -24.20
C PRO A 56 6.05 15.43 -24.24
N ALA A 57 6.80 16.51 -24.09
CA ALA A 57 8.26 16.51 -24.01
C ALA A 57 8.76 17.02 -22.66
N VAL A 58 9.85 16.43 -22.17
CA VAL A 58 10.50 16.89 -20.94
C VAL A 58 11.00 18.33 -21.12
N SER A 59 10.54 19.23 -20.26
CA SER A 59 10.90 20.64 -20.25
C SER A 59 12.01 20.96 -19.25
N SER A 60 12.01 20.30 -18.08
CA SER A 60 13.06 20.47 -17.07
C SER A 60 13.08 19.31 -16.07
N VAL A 61 14.21 19.17 -15.38
CA VAL A 61 14.40 18.19 -14.31
C VAL A 61 14.83 18.90 -13.03
N GLY A 62 14.01 18.76 -11.99
CA GLY A 62 14.32 19.15 -10.62
C GLY A 62 15.11 18.05 -9.93
N LEU A 63 16.22 18.43 -9.32
CA LEU A 63 17.13 17.53 -8.63
C LEU A 63 16.92 17.60 -7.10
N PRO A 64 17.30 16.54 -6.36
CA PRO A 64 17.43 16.60 -4.91
C PRO A 64 18.33 17.75 -4.45
N ALA A 65 18.13 18.19 -3.21
CA ALA A 65 19.00 19.21 -2.62
C ALA A 65 20.45 18.71 -2.51
N ASN A 66 21.42 19.63 -2.66
CA ASN A 66 22.82 19.29 -2.45
C ASN A 66 23.05 18.88 -0.99
N ALA A 67 23.47 17.63 -0.78
CA ALA A 67 23.74 17.04 0.52
C ALA A 67 24.52 15.72 0.35
N VAL A 68 25.01 15.20 1.48
CA VAL A 68 25.50 13.82 1.57
C VAL A 68 24.35 12.96 2.09
N TYR A 69 23.80 12.13 1.22
CA TYR A 69 22.71 11.21 1.54
C TYR A 69 23.26 9.92 2.14
N ILE A 70 22.67 9.49 3.25
CA ILE A 70 23.01 8.23 3.92
C ILE A 70 21.91 7.19 3.74
N GLN A 71 22.19 5.97 4.17
CA GLN A 71 21.27 4.83 4.07
C GLN A 71 19.87 5.17 4.61
N GLY A 72 18.85 4.79 3.86
CA GLY A 72 17.44 5.02 4.19
C GLY A 72 16.91 6.42 3.83
N GLN A 73 17.78 7.36 3.45
CA GLN A 73 17.35 8.66 2.94
C GLN A 73 16.90 8.57 1.49
N VAL A 74 16.04 9.51 1.09
CA VAL A 74 15.41 9.54 -0.21
C VAL A 74 15.93 10.70 -1.04
N LEU A 75 16.37 10.39 -2.26
CA LEU A 75 16.61 11.33 -3.33
C LEU A 75 15.32 11.42 -4.17
N GLU A 76 14.74 12.61 -4.23
CA GLU A 76 13.54 12.89 -5.02
C GLU A 76 13.90 13.71 -6.26
N PHE A 77 13.42 13.25 -7.41
CA PHE A 77 13.57 13.91 -8.70
C PHE A 77 12.19 14.27 -9.24
N THR A 78 12.04 15.47 -9.77
CA THR A 78 10.80 15.92 -10.42
C THR A 78 11.07 16.19 -11.88
N VAL A 79 10.39 15.48 -12.78
CA VAL A 79 10.49 15.74 -14.22
C VAL A 79 9.26 16.51 -14.66
N ALA A 80 9.47 17.72 -15.16
CA ALA A 80 8.42 18.54 -15.73
C ALA A 80 8.35 18.30 -17.24
N PHE A 81 7.14 18.21 -17.76
CA PHE A 81 6.78 18.12 -19.17
C PHE A 81 6.10 19.41 -19.61
N ASP A 82 6.10 19.69 -20.92
CA ASP A 82 5.36 20.80 -21.51
C ASP A 82 3.84 20.53 -21.61
N ASP A 83 3.43 19.27 -21.59
CA ASP A 83 2.03 18.84 -21.53
C ASP A 83 1.77 17.73 -20.48
N ALA A 84 0.51 17.45 -20.19
CA ALA A 84 0.09 16.46 -19.21
C ALA A 84 0.42 15.04 -19.68
N VAL A 85 1.01 14.25 -18.78
CA VAL A 85 1.44 12.87 -19.07
C VAL A 85 0.60 11.89 -18.28
N THR A 86 -0.07 10.99 -18.98
CA THR A 86 -0.68 9.79 -18.41
C THR A 86 0.35 8.68 -18.39
N VAL A 87 0.61 8.15 -17.20
CA VAL A 87 1.52 7.02 -16.97
C VAL A 87 0.70 5.76 -16.73
N ASP A 88 0.86 4.76 -17.60
CA ASP A 88 0.33 3.41 -17.43
C ASP A 88 1.44 2.46 -16.96
N THR A 89 1.37 2.04 -15.70
CA THR A 89 2.35 1.15 -15.08
C THR A 89 1.97 -0.33 -15.15
N SER A 90 0.96 -0.72 -15.93
CA SER A 90 0.52 -2.12 -16.04
C SER A 90 1.60 -3.04 -16.62
N GLY A 91 2.44 -2.53 -17.52
CA GLY A 91 3.57 -3.24 -18.13
C GLY A 91 4.90 -3.11 -17.39
N GLY A 92 4.98 -2.24 -16.37
CA GLY A 92 6.18 -1.98 -15.57
C GLY A 92 6.19 -0.58 -14.95
N VAL A 93 7.24 -0.24 -14.22
CA VAL A 93 7.35 1.06 -13.53
C VAL A 93 8.46 1.89 -14.18
N PRO A 94 8.17 3.11 -14.67
CA PRO A 94 9.18 4.00 -15.22
C PRO A 94 10.26 4.32 -14.19
N ARG A 95 11.50 4.48 -14.63
CA ARG A 95 12.63 4.77 -13.76
C ARG A 95 13.67 5.68 -14.39
N ILE A 96 14.39 6.42 -13.56
CA ILE A 96 15.58 7.17 -13.95
C ILE A 96 16.80 6.38 -13.48
N VAL A 97 17.72 6.15 -14.41
CA VAL A 97 18.98 5.47 -14.11
C VAL A 97 19.92 6.45 -13.41
N ILE A 98 20.52 6.01 -12.31
CA ILE A 98 21.52 6.76 -11.56
C ILE A 98 22.80 5.93 -11.52
N GLN A 99 23.91 6.48 -11.98
CA GLN A 99 25.24 5.90 -11.80
C GLN A 99 25.91 6.51 -10.58
N LEU A 100 26.38 5.63 -9.70
CA LEU A 100 27.19 5.95 -8.54
C LEU A 100 28.62 5.46 -8.78
N ASP A 101 29.62 6.21 -8.31
CA ASP A 101 31.05 5.85 -8.48
C ASP A 101 31.37 4.43 -7.98
N THR A 102 31.08 4.14 -6.70
CA THR A 102 31.38 2.83 -6.08
C THR A 102 30.13 1.97 -5.93
N GLY A 103 28.94 2.60 -5.91
CA GLY A 103 27.65 1.92 -5.75
C GLY A 103 27.08 1.30 -7.02
N GLY A 104 27.70 1.52 -8.19
CA GLY A 104 27.21 1.01 -9.47
C GLY A 104 25.94 1.70 -9.96
N THR A 105 25.15 1.00 -10.77
CA THR A 105 23.90 1.53 -11.33
C THR A 105 22.71 1.25 -10.41
N VAL A 106 22.02 2.31 -10.02
CA VAL A 106 20.80 2.28 -9.20
C VAL A 106 19.66 3.00 -9.91
N TYR A 107 18.43 2.92 -9.41
CA TYR A 107 17.23 3.39 -10.13
C TYR A 107 16.29 4.20 -9.24
N ALA A 108 15.99 5.44 -9.64
CA ALA A 108 14.87 6.18 -9.07
C ALA A 108 13.57 5.77 -9.75
N ASN A 109 12.64 5.15 -9.02
CA ASN A 109 11.39 4.66 -9.57
C ASN A 109 10.31 5.74 -9.55
N TYR A 110 9.40 5.69 -10.52
CA TYR A 110 8.22 6.53 -10.56
C TYR A 110 7.33 6.33 -9.34
N VAL A 111 6.79 7.43 -8.80
CA VAL A 111 5.94 7.43 -7.59
C VAL A 111 4.59 8.07 -7.83
N SER A 112 4.54 9.22 -8.52
CA SER A 112 3.31 10.00 -8.68
C SER A 112 3.40 11.02 -9.81
N GLY A 113 2.26 11.61 -10.19
CA GLY A 113 2.19 12.71 -11.16
C GLY A 113 1.41 12.40 -12.44
N SER A 114 0.84 11.20 -12.57
CA SER A 114 0.06 10.79 -13.75
C SER A 114 -1.17 11.70 -13.92
N GLY A 115 -1.45 12.09 -15.16
CA GLY A 115 -2.51 13.03 -15.52
C GLY A 115 -2.13 14.50 -15.34
N GLY A 116 -0.90 14.81 -14.92
CA GLY A 116 -0.37 16.16 -14.83
C GLY A 116 0.96 16.33 -15.57
N ASN A 117 1.54 17.51 -15.50
CA ASN A 117 2.77 17.85 -16.22
C ASN A 117 4.05 17.56 -15.41
N VAL A 118 3.95 17.11 -14.16
CA VAL A 118 5.12 16.87 -13.30
C VAL A 118 5.07 15.44 -12.77
N LEU A 119 6.08 14.65 -13.12
CA LEU A 119 6.27 13.29 -12.63
C LEU A 119 7.33 13.28 -11.52
N THR A 120 7.04 12.57 -10.44
CA THR A 120 7.96 12.41 -9.30
C THR A 120 8.59 11.03 -9.33
N PHE A 121 9.91 10.98 -9.22
CA PHE A 121 10.71 9.78 -9.11
C PHE A 121 11.46 9.80 -7.79
N ARG A 122 11.59 8.65 -7.13
CA ARG A 122 12.31 8.54 -5.86
C ARG A 122 13.28 7.39 -5.88
N TYR A 123 14.41 7.65 -5.25
CA TYR A 123 15.43 6.67 -4.96
C TYR A 123 15.73 6.65 -3.46
N GLN A 124 15.68 5.49 -2.83
CA GLN A 124 16.09 5.32 -1.43
C GLN A 124 17.50 4.73 -1.40
N VAL A 125 18.38 5.34 -0.63
CA VAL A 125 19.78 4.90 -0.54
C VAL A 125 19.86 3.58 0.23
N ASP A 126 20.41 2.54 -0.41
CA ASP A 126 20.70 1.25 0.22
C ASP A 126 22.15 1.19 0.73
N PHE A 127 22.46 0.14 1.48
CA PHE A 127 23.83 -0.14 1.91
C PHE A 127 24.76 -0.44 0.72
N GLY A 128 26.05 -0.15 0.91
CA GLY A 128 27.10 -0.42 -0.09
C GLY A 128 27.19 0.62 -1.20
N GLN A 129 26.49 1.74 -1.06
CA GLN A 129 26.40 2.79 -2.07
C GLN A 129 27.20 4.00 -1.62
N VAL A 130 28.26 4.28 -2.37
CA VAL A 130 29.14 5.40 -2.10
C VAL A 130 29.43 6.14 -3.40
N ASP A 131 29.25 7.45 -3.34
CA ASP A 131 29.56 8.41 -4.37
C ASP A 131 29.96 9.74 -3.71
N GLN A 132 31.23 10.09 -3.82
CA GLN A 132 31.80 11.30 -3.21
C GLN A 132 32.00 12.43 -4.24
N THR A 133 31.83 12.15 -5.53
CA THR A 133 31.99 13.15 -6.60
C THR A 133 30.65 13.71 -7.09
N GLY A 134 29.57 13.02 -6.75
CA GLY A 134 28.18 13.37 -7.00
C GLY A 134 27.56 12.44 -8.04
N ILE A 135 26.26 12.16 -7.87
CA ILE A 135 25.55 11.19 -8.72
C ILE A 135 25.60 11.56 -10.20
N SER A 136 25.55 10.57 -11.09
CA SER A 136 25.31 10.79 -12.52
C SER A 136 23.94 10.24 -12.92
N LEU A 137 23.19 10.96 -13.75
CA LEU A 137 21.89 10.50 -14.24
C LEU A 137 22.00 10.03 -15.70
N GLY A 138 21.14 9.08 -16.07
CA GLY A 138 20.90 8.74 -17.47
C GLY A 138 20.35 9.93 -18.26
N SER A 139 20.45 9.88 -19.59
CA SER A 139 19.94 10.94 -20.48
C SER A 139 18.45 10.82 -20.81
N THR A 140 17.81 9.74 -20.38
CA THR A 140 16.39 9.44 -20.68
C THR A 140 15.70 8.80 -19.47
N ILE A 141 14.38 8.93 -19.40
CA ILE A 141 13.54 8.09 -18.54
C ILE A 141 13.46 6.71 -19.19
N ASP A 142 13.79 5.66 -18.44
CA ASP A 142 13.55 4.27 -18.85
C ASP A 142 12.10 3.93 -18.53
N ALA A 143 11.27 3.76 -19.56
CA ALA A 143 9.86 3.39 -19.39
C ALA A 143 9.72 2.00 -18.72
N ASN A 144 10.72 1.11 -18.87
CA ASN A 144 10.77 -0.19 -18.23
C ASN A 144 9.46 -0.99 -18.36
N GLY A 145 8.85 -0.96 -19.55
CA GLY A 145 7.59 -1.63 -19.88
C GLY A 145 6.32 -0.79 -19.66
N ALA A 146 6.42 0.38 -19.01
CA ALA A 146 5.32 1.32 -18.88
C ALA A 146 5.04 2.07 -20.20
N SER A 147 3.85 2.68 -20.30
CA SER A 147 3.51 3.66 -21.33
C SER A 147 3.41 5.05 -20.73
N LEU A 148 3.97 6.04 -21.42
CA LEU A 148 3.84 7.46 -21.08
C LEU A 148 3.32 8.18 -22.31
N SER A 149 2.11 8.71 -22.24
CA SER A 149 1.44 9.40 -23.34
C SER A 149 0.52 10.50 -22.82
N ASP A 150 0.10 11.42 -23.68
CA ASP A 150 -0.98 12.35 -23.35
C ASP A 150 -2.36 11.64 -23.29
N SER A 151 -3.44 12.42 -23.15
CA SER A 151 -4.81 11.91 -23.16
C SER A 151 -5.33 11.50 -24.54
N VAL A 152 -4.67 11.93 -25.62
CA VAL A 152 -5.03 11.65 -27.02
C VAL A 152 -4.31 10.39 -27.53
N GLY A 153 -3.28 9.94 -26.82
CA GLY A 153 -2.48 8.75 -27.10
C GLY A 153 -1.12 9.04 -27.74
N ASN A 154 -0.68 10.30 -27.83
CA ASN A 154 0.65 10.59 -28.36
C ASN A 154 1.73 10.26 -27.32
N ALA A 155 2.74 9.49 -27.74
CA ALA A 155 3.81 9.04 -26.85
C ALA A 155 4.70 10.20 -26.41
N ALA A 156 5.05 10.22 -25.12
CA ALA A 156 5.92 11.24 -24.56
C ALA A 156 7.38 11.08 -25.04
N ASN A 157 8.06 12.20 -25.28
CA ASN A 157 9.50 12.25 -25.49
C ASN A 157 10.22 12.20 -24.13
N LEU A 158 10.84 11.06 -23.84
CA LEU A 158 11.45 10.74 -22.55
C LEU A 158 12.90 11.23 -22.37
N ALA A 159 13.43 12.02 -23.31
CA ALA A 159 14.77 12.58 -23.20
C ALA A 159 14.84 13.66 -22.12
N LEU A 160 15.68 13.47 -21.10
CA LEU A 160 15.81 14.41 -19.96
C LEU A 160 16.51 15.73 -20.34
N GLY A 161 17.12 15.79 -21.52
CA GLY A 161 17.77 17.00 -22.03
C GLY A 161 19.04 17.37 -21.26
N SER A 162 19.27 18.68 -21.09
CA SER A 162 20.41 19.18 -20.33
C SER A 162 20.06 19.24 -18.85
N LEU A 163 20.82 18.47 -18.05
CA LEU A 163 20.64 18.41 -16.62
C LEU A 163 21.49 19.46 -15.90
N PRO A 164 21.03 20.02 -14.77
CA PRO A 164 21.88 20.78 -13.87
C PRO A 164 23.02 19.92 -13.30
N SER A 165 24.05 20.56 -12.73
CA SER A 165 25.14 19.81 -12.08
C SER A 165 24.63 19.03 -10.86
N THR A 166 24.99 17.76 -10.81
CA THR A 166 24.69 16.81 -9.73
C THR A 166 25.86 16.61 -8.77
N ALA A 167 26.98 17.33 -8.95
CA ALA A 167 28.21 17.17 -8.16
C ALA A 167 28.03 17.40 -6.64
N GLY A 168 27.00 18.19 -6.27
CA GLY A 168 26.66 18.45 -4.87
C GLY A 168 25.74 17.41 -4.22
N ILE A 169 25.27 16.41 -4.97
CA ILE A 169 24.37 15.35 -4.51
C ILE A 169 25.20 14.09 -4.35
N GLN A 170 25.69 13.87 -3.13
CA GLN A 170 26.62 12.79 -2.80
C GLN A 170 25.90 11.68 -2.03
N VAL A 171 26.44 10.48 -2.06
CA VAL A 171 25.90 9.31 -1.35
C VAL A 171 27.01 8.69 -0.50
N ASN A 172 26.74 8.45 0.78
CA ASN A 172 27.67 7.81 1.69
C ASN A 172 26.94 6.79 2.58
N ALA A 173 26.62 5.64 2.01
CA ALA A 173 26.07 4.50 2.71
C ALA A 173 27.01 3.30 2.53
N PRO A 174 28.09 3.19 3.34
CA PRO A 174 29.00 2.05 3.26
C PRO A 174 28.26 0.72 3.48
N ALA A 175 28.91 -0.40 3.17
CA ALA A 175 28.34 -1.72 3.37
C ALA A 175 27.83 -1.90 4.81
N SER A 176 26.74 -2.65 4.98
CA SER A 176 26.17 -2.90 6.31
C SER A 176 27.24 -3.52 7.22
N PRO A 177 27.41 -3.04 8.46
CA PRO A 177 28.36 -3.62 9.40
C PRO A 177 28.06 -5.09 9.73
N ASP A 178 26.86 -5.60 9.45
CA ASP A 178 26.48 -7.01 9.66
C ASP A 178 26.72 -7.91 8.42
N SER A 179 27.24 -7.36 7.32
CA SER A 179 27.49 -8.10 6.07
C SER A 179 28.93 -8.61 5.91
N GLY A 180 29.79 -8.41 6.92
CA GLY A 180 31.21 -8.72 6.81
C GLY A 180 31.81 -9.26 8.10
N ASP A 181 31.37 -10.46 8.54
CA ASP A 181 32.27 -11.60 8.76
C ASP A 181 31.49 -12.87 9.18
N PRO A 182 31.48 -13.98 8.41
CA PRO A 182 31.13 -15.27 8.98
C PRO A 182 32.16 -15.73 10.03
N GLU A 183 33.38 -15.18 10.04
CA GLU A 183 34.42 -15.53 11.01
C GLU A 183 34.28 -14.85 12.39
N PHE A 184 33.42 -13.84 12.56
CA PHE A 184 33.16 -13.27 13.90
C PHE A 184 31.98 -13.91 14.64
N ARG A 185 31.29 -14.89 14.02
CA ARG A 185 30.32 -15.76 14.74
C ARG A 185 30.97 -16.99 15.38
N ILE A 186 32.29 -17.16 15.25
CA ILE A 186 33.07 -18.09 16.07
C ILE A 186 33.75 -17.38 17.24
N GLN A 187 32.97 -16.72 18.10
CA GLN A 187 33.27 -17.01 19.50
C GLN A 187 32.80 -18.44 19.72
N PRO A 188 33.68 -19.45 19.90
CA PRO A 188 33.21 -20.64 20.55
C PRO A 188 32.54 -20.15 21.83
N SER A 189 31.33 -20.64 22.12
CA SER A 189 30.88 -20.64 23.51
C SER A 189 32.09 -21.05 24.34
N PRO A 190 32.56 -20.24 25.31
CA PRO A 190 33.75 -20.57 26.05
C PRO A 190 33.61 -22.02 26.47
N SER A 191 34.60 -22.85 26.13
CA SER A 191 34.57 -24.27 26.51
C SER A 191 34.14 -24.32 27.96
N PRO A 192 33.14 -25.14 28.35
CA PRO A 192 32.76 -25.24 29.75
C PRO A 192 34.05 -25.49 30.52
N ILE A 193 34.38 -24.57 31.42
CA ILE A 193 35.55 -24.67 32.27
C ILE A 193 35.47 -26.06 32.89
N GLU A 194 36.41 -26.94 32.56
CA GLU A 194 36.56 -28.20 33.28
C GLU A 194 36.96 -27.81 34.71
N VAL A 195 35.94 -27.72 35.57
CA VAL A 195 36.15 -27.51 36.99
C VAL A 195 36.98 -28.71 37.45
N PRO A 196 38.17 -28.52 38.04
CA PRO A 196 38.95 -29.63 38.56
C PRO A 196 38.03 -30.47 39.46
N LEU A 197 38.03 -31.78 39.27
CA LEU A 197 37.22 -32.70 40.06
C LEU A 197 37.66 -32.58 41.52
N VAL A 198 36.98 -31.72 42.29
CA VAL A 198 37.24 -31.58 43.73
C VAL A 198 36.92 -32.94 44.36
N PRO A 199 37.85 -33.56 45.10
CA PRO A 199 37.56 -34.82 45.77
C PRO A 199 36.36 -34.62 46.70
N LYS A 200 35.34 -35.45 46.54
CA LYS A 200 34.16 -35.47 47.43
C LYS A 200 34.65 -35.59 48.88
N PRO A 201 34.33 -34.62 49.77
CA PRO A 201 34.56 -34.80 51.18
C PRO A 201 33.61 -35.88 51.69
N VAL A 202 34.15 -36.94 52.27
CA VAL A 202 33.37 -37.84 53.12
C VAL A 202 33.07 -37.06 54.40
N VAL A 203 31.80 -36.72 54.62
CA VAL A 203 31.35 -36.09 55.88
C VAL A 203 30.48 -37.10 56.63
N PRO A 204 30.91 -37.58 57.81
CA PRO A 204 30.03 -38.25 58.75
C PRO A 204 29.21 -37.21 59.52
N GLY A 205 27.90 -37.42 59.62
CA GLY A 205 27.05 -36.78 60.62
C GLY A 205 26.46 -35.42 60.22
N ALA A 206 25.13 -35.41 60.09
CA ALA A 206 24.33 -34.24 59.78
C ALA A 206 24.35 -33.17 60.89
N THR A 207 24.59 -31.92 60.52
CA THR A 207 23.84 -30.74 61.01
C THR A 207 23.89 -29.67 59.91
N MET A 208 22.75 -29.36 59.32
CA MET A 208 22.62 -28.28 58.32
C MET A 208 22.79 -26.92 59.01
N PRO A 209 23.53 -25.96 58.42
CA PRO A 209 23.49 -24.58 58.88
C PRO A 209 22.11 -23.97 58.57
N PRO A 210 21.63 -23.01 59.38
CA PRO A 210 20.37 -22.33 59.12
C PRO A 210 20.45 -21.54 57.79
N PRO A 211 19.32 -21.39 57.06
CA PRO A 211 19.29 -20.69 55.78
C PRO A 211 19.62 -19.20 55.94
N LEU A 212 20.34 -18.64 54.97
CA LEU A 212 20.86 -17.27 54.97
C LEU A 212 19.81 -16.17 54.73
N PHE A 213 18.53 -16.55 54.67
CA PHE A 213 17.41 -15.62 54.55
C PHE A 213 16.29 -16.10 55.46
N GLU A 214 16.08 -15.40 56.56
CA GLU A 214 14.86 -15.54 57.35
C GLU A 214 13.70 -15.02 56.51
N ILE A 215 12.71 -15.87 56.27
CA ILE A 215 11.47 -15.47 55.62
C ILE A 215 10.71 -14.61 56.64
N PRO A 216 10.42 -13.32 56.37
CA PRO A 216 9.62 -12.52 57.27
C PRO A 216 8.22 -13.15 57.35
N THR A 217 7.86 -13.65 58.53
CA THR A 217 6.51 -14.11 58.83
C THR A 217 5.81 -13.02 59.63
N LEU A 218 4.55 -12.73 59.33
CA LEU A 218 3.78 -11.68 60.02
C LEU A 218 3.33 -12.08 61.46
N GLY A 219 3.96 -13.12 62.04
CA GLY A 219 3.45 -13.81 63.21
C GLY A 219 2.27 -14.71 62.88
N SER A 220 2.08 -15.78 63.67
CA SER A 220 0.96 -16.74 63.57
C SER A 220 0.91 -17.67 62.34
N ASN A 221 2.05 -18.00 61.72
CA ASN A 221 2.14 -18.99 60.61
C ASN A 221 1.31 -18.67 59.36
N VAL A 222 0.99 -17.41 59.10
CA VAL A 222 0.33 -17.00 57.85
C VAL A 222 1.40 -16.70 56.79
N PRO A 223 1.40 -17.38 55.62
CA PRO A 223 2.37 -17.12 54.55
C PRO A 223 2.25 -15.68 54.03
N THR A 224 3.37 -15.07 53.62
CA THR A 224 3.34 -13.84 52.84
C THR A 224 2.77 -14.12 51.45
N LEU A 225 2.15 -13.14 50.81
CA LEU A 225 1.34 -13.27 49.58
C LEU A 225 2.09 -13.84 48.34
N GLY A 226 3.36 -14.23 48.48
CA GLY A 226 4.14 -14.89 47.43
C GLY A 226 3.91 -16.40 47.27
N ASN A 227 3.14 -17.06 48.15
CA ASN A 227 3.06 -18.53 48.20
C ASN A 227 1.77 -19.16 47.63
N VAL A 228 0.92 -18.43 46.89
CA VAL A 228 -0.36 -18.98 46.38
C VAL A 228 -0.21 -19.72 45.03
N PHE A 229 0.94 -19.64 44.34
CA PHE A 229 1.09 -20.25 43.00
C PHE A 229 2.12 -21.38 42.89
N THR A 230 2.70 -21.86 43.99
CA THR A 230 3.66 -22.98 43.98
C THR A 230 3.06 -24.27 44.52
N GLY A 231 2.15 -24.86 43.73
CA GLY A 231 2.04 -26.32 43.68
C GLY A 231 3.23 -26.84 42.87
N GLY A 232 4.19 -27.49 43.54
CA GLY A 232 5.52 -27.78 43.02
C GLY A 232 5.59 -28.42 41.64
N SER A 233 5.98 -27.63 40.64
CA SER A 233 6.81 -28.01 39.48
C SER A 233 7.18 -26.77 38.68
N ALA A 234 8.48 -26.59 38.45
CA ALA A 234 9.14 -25.69 37.49
C ALA A 234 8.83 -24.17 37.52
N ILE A 235 9.90 -23.38 37.58
CA ILE A 235 9.90 -21.92 37.45
C ILE A 235 9.64 -21.59 35.97
N ALA A 236 8.38 -21.35 35.59
CA ALA A 236 8.08 -20.70 34.32
C ALA A 236 8.13 -19.16 34.51
N PRO A 237 8.73 -18.39 33.60
CA PRO A 237 8.64 -16.93 33.64
C PRO A 237 7.17 -16.54 33.48
N SER A 238 6.57 -16.03 34.56
CA SER A 238 5.15 -15.68 34.59
C SER A 238 4.96 -14.37 33.83
N PHE A 239 4.40 -14.44 32.63
CA PHE A 239 3.73 -13.30 32.01
C PHE A 239 2.56 -12.92 32.91
N PHE A 240 2.41 -11.61 33.19
CA PHE A 240 1.33 -11.03 33.99
C PHE A 240 -0.04 -11.61 33.59
N ALA A 241 -0.53 -12.60 34.34
CA ALA A 241 -1.94 -12.99 34.34
C ALA A 241 -2.62 -12.16 35.44
N GLN A 242 -3.08 -10.98 35.04
CA GLN A 242 -3.90 -10.12 35.87
C GLN A 242 -5.28 -10.77 35.99
N LEU A 243 -5.50 -11.47 37.11
CA LEU A 243 -6.76 -12.13 37.44
C LEU A 243 -7.76 -11.06 37.91
N PHE A 244 -8.76 -10.77 37.09
CA PHE A 244 -9.92 -9.99 37.50
C PHE A 244 -10.78 -10.84 38.44
N ASN A 245 -10.54 -10.72 39.74
CA ASN A 245 -11.42 -11.26 40.75
C ASN A 245 -12.58 -10.28 40.94
N ASN A 246 -13.71 -10.51 40.26
CA ASN A 246 -14.92 -9.71 40.43
C ASN A 246 -15.81 -10.35 41.50
N ASP A 247 -15.38 -10.27 42.75
CA ASP A 247 -16.18 -10.67 43.90
C ASP A 247 -16.08 -9.59 44.98
N SER A 248 -16.69 -8.43 44.74
CA SER A 248 -17.13 -7.52 45.81
C SER A 248 -18.06 -6.46 45.25
N PHE A 249 -19.36 -6.67 45.49
CA PHE A 249 -20.33 -5.58 45.48
C PHE A 249 -19.95 -4.63 46.62
N GLY A 250 -19.24 -3.55 46.27
CA GLY A 250 -18.84 -2.48 47.18
C GLY A 250 -19.80 -1.30 47.10
N ASP A 251 -20.47 -1.06 48.20
CA ASP A 251 -21.51 -0.07 48.50
C ASP A 251 -20.98 1.37 48.60
N GLY A 252 -20.57 1.97 47.49
CA GLY A 252 -20.63 3.42 47.25
C GLY A 252 -20.15 4.39 48.35
N GLY A 253 -19.23 3.99 49.23
CA GLY A 253 -19.02 4.70 50.51
C GLY A 253 -17.61 4.66 51.06
N GLY A 254 -16.57 4.78 50.23
CA GLY A 254 -15.17 4.74 50.70
C GLY A 254 -14.32 5.90 50.18
N LYS A 255 -13.72 6.67 51.08
CA LYS A 255 -12.79 7.77 50.77
C LYS A 255 -11.44 7.19 50.32
N GLY A 256 -11.04 7.44 49.07
CA GLY A 256 -9.75 6.98 48.53
C GLY A 256 -8.53 7.68 49.13
N PHE A 257 -7.42 6.94 49.23
CA PHE A 257 -6.11 7.32 49.80
C PHE A 257 -5.42 8.56 49.18
N LEU A 258 -6.02 9.18 48.14
CA LEU A 258 -5.51 10.41 47.51
C LEU A 258 -6.48 11.59 47.55
N GLY A 259 -7.56 11.52 48.35
CA GLY A 259 -8.44 12.67 48.56
C GLY A 259 -9.36 13.05 47.39
N PHE A 260 -9.42 12.25 46.32
CA PHE A 260 -10.46 12.38 45.30
C PHE A 260 -11.68 11.59 45.75
N GLY A 261 -12.67 12.31 46.29
CA GLY A 261 -13.98 11.74 46.59
C GLY A 261 -14.81 11.64 45.31
N GLY A 262 -15.14 10.42 44.91
CA GLY A 262 -16.05 10.14 43.80
C GLY A 262 -15.78 8.74 43.27
N GLY A 263 -16.71 7.82 43.49
CA GLY A 263 -16.57 6.43 43.08
C GLY A 263 -16.59 6.28 41.58
N ASP A 264 -15.44 5.92 41.02
CA ASP A 264 -15.35 4.90 39.98
C ASP A 264 -13.94 4.31 40.05
N ALA A 265 -13.85 3.02 40.33
CA ALA A 265 -12.58 2.31 40.44
C ALA A 265 -12.04 2.04 39.03
N GLY A 266 -11.50 3.08 38.38
CA GLY A 266 -11.09 3.01 36.97
C GLY A 266 -9.81 3.78 36.62
N ILE A 267 -9.00 4.20 37.59
CA ILE A 267 -7.81 5.04 37.31
C ILE A 267 -6.60 4.31 36.69
N PHE A 268 -6.70 3.02 36.34
CA PHE A 268 -5.58 2.30 35.70
C PHE A 268 -5.94 1.38 34.52
N THR A 269 -7.05 1.60 33.82
CA THR A 269 -7.32 0.82 32.60
C THR A 269 -7.65 1.71 31.42
N SER A 270 -6.64 2.42 30.91
CA SER A 270 -6.67 2.94 29.53
C SER A 270 -5.38 2.56 28.82
N SER A 271 -5.20 1.28 28.55
CA SER A 271 -4.27 0.83 27.52
C SER A 271 -4.96 0.93 26.17
N THR A 272 -4.21 1.25 25.11
CA THR A 272 -4.64 1.47 23.71
C THR A 272 -5.47 0.32 23.11
N LEU A 273 -5.52 -0.84 23.77
CA LEU A 273 -6.34 -2.00 23.41
C LEU A 273 -7.84 -1.80 23.78
N SER A 274 -8.17 -1.05 24.83
CA SER A 274 -9.57 -0.81 25.24
C SER A 274 -10.33 0.10 24.28
N MET A 275 -9.65 0.97 23.53
CA MET A 275 -10.28 1.83 22.51
C MET A 275 -10.79 1.06 21.28
N MET A 276 -10.39 -0.21 21.11
CA MET A 276 -10.83 -1.03 19.98
C MET A 276 -12.10 -1.84 20.28
N PHE A 277 -12.50 -1.91 21.56
CA PHE A 277 -13.69 -2.65 22.03
C PHE A 277 -14.75 -1.77 22.71
N ASP A 278 -14.49 -0.48 22.91
CA ASP A 278 -15.55 0.53 23.09
C ASP A 278 -16.32 0.70 21.77
N ARG A 279 -17.13 -0.31 21.44
CA ARG A 279 -18.30 -0.08 20.60
C ARG A 279 -19.34 0.52 21.52
N ASP A 280 -19.62 1.80 21.32
CA ASP A 280 -20.87 2.42 21.74
C ASP A 280 -22.02 1.44 21.47
N VAL A 281 -22.60 0.91 22.54
CA VAL A 281 -23.89 0.24 22.50
C VAL A 281 -24.90 1.34 22.80
N PRO A 282 -25.64 1.88 21.82
CA PRO A 282 -26.84 2.63 22.14
C PRO A 282 -27.87 1.66 22.74
N GLN A 283 -27.99 1.69 24.07
CA GLN A 283 -29.22 1.29 24.74
C GLN A 283 -30.29 2.32 24.38
N GLU A 284 -31.34 1.89 23.67
CA GLU A 284 -32.73 2.04 24.13
C GLU A 284 -33.72 1.39 23.15
N ASP A 285 -34.47 0.43 23.72
CA ASP A 285 -35.84 0.03 23.42
C ASP A 285 -36.50 0.53 22.12
N SER A 286 -36.51 -0.33 21.11
CA SER A 286 -37.66 -0.45 20.20
C SER A 286 -37.80 -1.88 19.72
N LEU A 287 -38.71 -2.59 20.40
CA LEU A 287 -39.03 -3.99 20.20
C LEU A 287 -39.38 -4.29 18.74
N LEU A 288 -38.51 -5.03 18.04
CA LEU A 288 -38.80 -5.67 16.77
C LEU A 288 -39.93 -6.71 16.96
N ARG A 289 -41.17 -6.30 16.71
CA ARG A 289 -42.29 -7.21 16.44
C ARG A 289 -42.27 -7.59 14.95
N VAL A 290 -41.41 -8.54 14.59
CA VAL A 290 -41.56 -9.31 13.34
C VAL A 290 -42.45 -10.48 13.71
N PHE A 291 -43.53 -10.70 12.94
CA PHE A 291 -44.61 -11.66 13.19
C PHE A 291 -45.75 -11.17 14.10
N ASP A 292 -46.58 -10.27 13.56
CA ASP A 292 -48.01 -10.44 13.76
C ASP A 292 -48.77 -10.14 12.46
N GLY A 293 -49.68 -11.04 12.13
CA GLY A 293 -50.39 -11.06 10.86
C GLY A 293 -51.58 -10.10 10.86
N LYS A 294 -51.77 -9.40 9.73
CA LYS A 294 -53.08 -9.21 9.08
C LYS A 294 -52.93 -8.39 7.79
N GLN A 295 -53.30 -9.08 6.70
CA GLN A 295 -54.07 -8.57 5.56
C GLN A 295 -53.55 -7.34 4.80
N TRP A 296 -52.91 -7.61 3.65
CA TRP A 296 -53.10 -6.79 2.46
C TRP A 296 -53.72 -7.66 1.36
N ARG A 297 -54.99 -7.38 1.10
CA ARG A 297 -55.78 -7.91 -0.03
C ARG A 297 -55.20 -7.39 -1.35
N GLY A 298 -54.88 -8.33 -2.24
CA GLY A 298 -55.47 -8.46 -3.58
C GLY A 298 -55.12 -7.45 -4.69
N GLY A 299 -54.56 -8.01 -5.77
CA GLY A 299 -54.52 -7.46 -7.13
C GLY A 299 -53.24 -6.67 -7.43
N SER A 300 -52.48 -6.88 -8.50
CA SER A 300 -52.69 -7.61 -9.76
C SER A 300 -51.33 -7.64 -10.49
N ASP A 301 -51.00 -8.78 -11.11
CA ASP A 301 -50.12 -8.94 -12.29
C ASP A 301 -48.74 -8.27 -12.30
N ILE A 302 -47.68 -9.04 -11.97
CA ILE A 302 -46.34 -8.83 -12.52
C ILE A 302 -45.78 -10.19 -12.95
N ASN A 303 -46.07 -10.52 -14.20
CA ASN A 303 -45.36 -11.52 -14.98
C ASN A 303 -44.15 -10.80 -15.57
N ASP A 304 -42.97 -10.96 -14.97
CA ASP A 304 -41.71 -11.25 -15.69
C ASP A 304 -40.53 -11.24 -14.72
N GLY A 305 -39.68 -12.24 -14.89
CA GLY A 305 -38.52 -12.48 -14.05
C GLY A 305 -37.42 -11.44 -14.21
N VAL A 306 -36.71 -11.21 -13.11
CA VAL A 306 -35.25 -11.04 -12.94
C VAL A 306 -35.07 -10.31 -11.61
N ARG A 307 -34.80 -11.08 -10.56
CA ARG A 307 -34.38 -10.59 -9.24
C ARG A 307 -33.01 -11.17 -8.92
N GLY A 308 -32.02 -10.29 -8.90
CA GLY A 308 -30.68 -10.50 -8.37
C GLY A 308 -29.83 -9.34 -8.87
N ALA A 309 -29.02 -8.63 -8.09
CA ALA A 309 -28.72 -8.73 -6.68
C ALA A 309 -27.93 -7.45 -6.37
N PHE A 310 -28.54 -6.47 -5.69
CA PHE A 310 -27.77 -5.37 -5.08
C PHE A 310 -27.66 -5.69 -3.59
N GLY A 311 -26.71 -6.56 -3.29
CA GLY A 311 -26.27 -6.90 -1.95
C GLY A 311 -24.85 -7.45 -2.08
N THR A 312 -23.90 -6.88 -1.35
CA THR A 312 -22.53 -7.41 -1.29
C THR A 312 -22.60 -8.89 -0.92
N PRO A 313 -21.96 -9.80 -1.70
CA PRO A 313 -22.01 -11.22 -1.42
C PRO A 313 -21.54 -11.47 0.01
N SER A 314 -22.23 -12.38 0.71
CA SER A 314 -21.82 -12.78 2.05
C SER A 314 -20.44 -13.45 1.99
N LEU A 315 -19.66 -13.34 3.07
CA LEU A 315 -18.34 -13.98 3.16
C LEU A 315 -18.38 -15.49 2.82
N GLY A 316 -19.49 -16.17 3.16
CA GLY A 316 -19.72 -17.58 2.78
C GLY A 316 -19.85 -17.79 1.28
N GLN A 317 -20.50 -16.87 0.55
CA GLN A 317 -20.59 -16.93 -0.91
C GLN A 317 -19.24 -16.62 -1.57
N GLN A 318 -18.48 -15.67 -1.01
CA GLN A 318 -17.12 -15.37 -1.49
C GLN A 318 -16.15 -16.56 -1.32
N LEU A 319 -16.22 -17.26 -0.19
CA LEU A 319 -15.42 -18.46 0.04
C LEU A 319 -15.80 -19.60 -0.90
N GLN A 320 -17.09 -19.75 -1.19
CA GLN A 320 -17.57 -20.75 -2.15
C GLN A 320 -17.05 -20.45 -3.56
N GLU A 321 -17.12 -19.18 -4.00
CA GLU A 321 -16.59 -18.75 -5.30
C GLU A 321 -15.08 -18.93 -5.41
N LEU A 322 -14.34 -18.68 -4.33
CA LEU A 322 -12.89 -18.84 -4.32
C LEU A 322 -12.49 -20.32 -4.47
N ASN A 323 -13.18 -21.20 -3.75
CA ASN A 323 -12.96 -22.65 -3.82
C ASN A 323 -13.31 -23.21 -5.21
N ASP A 324 -14.40 -22.74 -5.81
CA ASP A 324 -14.83 -23.14 -7.16
C ASP A 324 -13.86 -22.64 -8.24
N GLN A 325 -13.27 -21.46 -8.08
CA GLN A 325 -12.24 -20.96 -8.99
C GLN A 325 -10.94 -21.77 -8.90
N GLU A 326 -10.52 -22.14 -7.69
CA GLU A 326 -9.30 -22.91 -7.48
C GLU A 326 -9.40 -24.33 -8.07
N GLN A 327 -10.56 -24.98 -7.90
CA GLN A 327 -10.81 -26.30 -8.52
C GLN A 327 -10.80 -26.26 -10.04
N ARG A 328 -11.30 -25.18 -10.67
CA ARG A 328 -11.21 -25.02 -12.14
C ARG A 328 -9.77 -24.89 -12.60
N ARG A 329 -8.94 -24.07 -11.94
CA ARG A 329 -7.53 -23.94 -12.31
C ARG A 329 -6.77 -25.26 -12.20
N ILE A 330 -7.05 -26.06 -11.16
CA ILE A 330 -6.42 -27.38 -10.99
C ILE A 330 -6.83 -28.33 -12.11
N ASN A 331 -8.11 -28.34 -12.52
CA ASN A 331 -8.57 -29.15 -13.65
C ASN A 331 -7.96 -28.71 -14.99
N ASP A 332 -7.83 -27.41 -15.22
CA ASP A 332 -7.19 -26.86 -16.43
C ASP A 332 -5.69 -27.22 -16.48
N LEU A 333 -4.99 -27.17 -15.33
CA LEU A 333 -3.60 -27.60 -15.21
C LEU A 333 -3.44 -29.11 -15.44
N ALA A 334 -4.35 -29.93 -14.94
CA ALA A 334 -4.35 -31.38 -15.17
C ALA A 334 -4.55 -31.72 -16.65
N TRP A 335 -5.42 -30.98 -17.35
CA TRP A 335 -5.62 -31.15 -18.80
C TRP A 335 -4.40 -30.68 -19.60
N ALA A 336 -3.78 -29.58 -19.20
CA ALA A 336 -2.56 -29.07 -19.84
C ALA A 336 -1.37 -30.02 -19.66
N LEU A 337 -1.18 -30.62 -18.48
CA LEU A 337 -0.12 -31.61 -18.26
C LEU A 337 -0.36 -32.94 -18.98
N GLY A 338 -1.63 -33.35 -19.14
CA GLY A 338 -2.00 -34.56 -19.88
C GLY A 338 -1.64 -34.52 -21.37
N GLN A 339 -1.60 -33.32 -21.97
CA GLN A 339 -1.19 -33.16 -23.37
C GLN A 339 0.32 -33.19 -23.58
N VAL A 340 1.12 -32.79 -22.58
CA VAL A 340 2.59 -32.81 -22.67
C VAL A 340 3.13 -34.24 -22.62
N GLY A 341 2.40 -35.19 -22.04
CA GLY A 341 2.78 -36.62 -21.98
C GLY A 341 2.55 -37.45 -23.24
N GLN A 342 1.88 -36.92 -24.29
CA GLN A 342 1.63 -37.65 -25.55
C GLN A 342 2.47 -37.16 -26.74
N GLN A 343 3.40 -36.23 -26.53
CA GLN A 343 4.33 -35.74 -27.57
C GLN A 343 5.82 -35.93 -27.20
N ALA A 344 6.14 -36.86 -26.30
CA ALA A 344 7.50 -37.32 -26.03
C ALA A 344 7.69 -38.77 -26.49
#